data_AF-A0A954A8I1-F1
#
_entry.id   AF-A0A954A8I1-F1
#
_cell.length_a   1.000
_cell.length_b   1.000
_cell.length_c   1.000
_cell.angle_alpha   90.00
_cell.angle_beta   90.00
_cell.angle_gamma   90.00
#
_symmetry.space_group_name_H-M   'P 1'
#
loop_
_entity.id
_entity.type
_entity.pdbx_description
1 polymer ?
#
loop_
_entity_poly.entity_id
_entity_poly.type
_entity_poly.pdbx_seq_one_letter_code
_entity_poly.pdbx_strand_id
1 'polypeptide(L)'
;MRWVPLIALWVLLSPSRSVWAQGPDVTVVDLPNAGTFGTDGSGIFAYSIATTACNAGDEVISWIGGTAEHPVIAQHLYRYRADRFEQIGLSWVKHGVSALDLFAAACGTCSPTGDIAYLGVGCTDPYSATANGLQTRLGPRSVVDVRTGDFPFPIGIPDYDPIIGRRLQVHVEDIDPLLNPGAIYIAEAHYISADDALAGNSLNNQSHRRAMFADDPDHTLTLFGPVSIAEPAIQA
;
A
#
# COMPACT_ATOMS: atom_id res chain seq x y z
N MET A 1 14.79 67.86 -6.23
CA MET A 1 14.60 66.66 -5.38
C MET A 1 13.12 66.32 -5.33
N ARG A 2 12.68 65.28 -6.06
CA ARG A 2 11.30 64.79 -6.03
C ARG A 2 11.27 63.52 -5.18
N TRP A 3 10.47 63.55 -4.11
CA TRP A 3 10.22 62.39 -3.25
C TRP A 3 9.25 61.43 -3.93
N VAL A 4 9.60 60.15 -3.99
CA VAL A 4 8.72 59.06 -4.45
C VAL A 4 8.31 58.26 -3.20
N PRO A 5 7.02 58.09 -2.90
CA PRO A 5 6.59 57.29 -1.75
C PRO A 5 6.70 55.80 -2.08
N LEU A 6 7.32 55.03 -1.19
CA LEU A 6 7.30 53.57 -1.23
C LEU A 6 5.94 53.08 -0.76
N ILE A 7 5.18 52.47 -1.67
CA ILE A 7 3.97 51.72 -1.34
C ILE A 7 4.41 50.32 -0.88
N ALA A 8 4.17 50.00 0.39
CA ALA A 8 4.39 48.66 0.91
C ALA A 8 3.28 47.73 0.40
N LEU A 9 3.62 46.82 -0.50
CA LEU A 9 2.73 45.79 -1.02
C LEU A 9 2.68 44.64 0.01
N TRP A 10 1.58 44.53 0.74
CA TRP A 10 1.32 43.38 1.61
C TRP A 10 0.86 42.21 0.74
N VAL A 11 1.74 41.23 0.53
CA VAL A 11 1.37 39.94 -0.07
C VAL A 11 0.59 39.15 0.98
N LEU A 12 -0.73 39.10 0.82
CA LEU A 12 -1.57 38.14 1.54
C LEU A 12 -1.23 36.73 0.99
N LEU A 13 -0.44 35.96 1.75
CA LEU A 13 -0.33 34.52 1.52
C LEU A 13 -1.71 33.91 1.73
N SER A 14 -2.40 33.61 0.63
CA SER A 14 -3.58 32.76 0.67
C SER A 14 -3.14 31.38 1.15
N PRO A 15 -3.84 30.73 2.10
CA PRO A 15 -3.53 29.36 2.43
C PRO A 15 -3.66 28.53 1.15
N SER A 16 -2.60 27.81 0.81
CA SER A 16 -2.61 26.82 -0.25
C SER A 16 -3.75 25.84 0.05
N ARG A 17 -4.83 25.89 -0.75
CA ARG A 17 -5.80 24.80 -0.76
C ARG A 17 -5.02 23.55 -1.14
N SER A 18 -5.12 22.50 -0.33
CA SER A 18 -4.81 21.15 -0.79
C SER A 18 -5.60 20.94 -2.07
N VAL A 19 -4.92 20.87 -3.21
CA VAL A 19 -5.56 20.54 -4.48
C VAL A 19 -5.70 19.04 -4.44
N TRP A 20 -6.90 18.55 -4.14
CA TRP A 20 -7.25 17.15 -4.35
C TRP A 20 -6.97 16.80 -5.81
N ALA A 21 -6.53 15.57 -6.07
CA ALA A 21 -6.47 15.09 -7.44
C ALA A 21 -7.88 15.11 -8.05
N GLN A 22 -7.98 15.42 -9.34
CA GLN A 22 -9.27 15.38 -10.02
C GLN A 22 -9.67 13.92 -10.24
N GLY A 23 -10.89 13.55 -9.85
CA GLY A 23 -11.40 12.18 -9.90
C GLY A 23 -10.97 11.34 -8.69
N PRO A 24 -11.24 10.01 -8.72
CA PRO A 24 -10.80 9.08 -7.69
C PRO A 24 -9.26 8.97 -7.63
N ASP A 25 -8.68 8.90 -6.44
CA ASP A 25 -7.22 8.74 -6.24
C ASP A 25 -6.95 7.87 -5.01
N VAL A 26 -6.43 6.65 -5.23
CA VAL A 26 -6.11 5.72 -4.15
C VAL A 26 -4.64 5.83 -3.75
N THR A 27 -4.38 6.39 -2.58
CA THR A 27 -3.02 6.48 -2.01
C THR A 27 -2.90 5.62 -0.75
N VAL A 28 -1.72 5.07 -0.47
CA VAL A 28 -1.45 4.36 0.80
C VAL A 28 -0.86 5.34 1.83
N VAL A 29 -1.56 5.58 2.92
CA VAL A 29 -1.14 6.59 3.92
C VAL A 29 -0.51 6.00 5.17
N ASP A 30 -0.58 4.67 5.37
CA ASP A 30 0.15 3.98 6.44
C ASP A 30 0.33 2.49 6.16
N LEU A 31 1.41 1.93 6.70
CA LEU A 31 1.68 0.49 6.81
C LEU A 31 1.87 0.15 8.30
N PRO A 32 0.77 0.01 9.08
CA PRO A 32 0.84 0.11 10.53
C PRO A 32 1.50 -1.10 11.22
N ASN A 33 1.42 -2.28 10.62
CA ASN A 33 2.03 -3.50 11.16
C ASN A 33 2.21 -4.56 10.06
N ALA A 34 2.81 -5.68 10.45
CA ALA A 34 2.91 -6.88 9.63
C ALA A 34 2.43 -8.10 10.41
N GLY A 35 2.08 -9.15 9.68
CA GLY A 35 1.74 -10.47 10.20
C GLY A 35 2.75 -11.51 9.72
N THR A 36 3.15 -12.39 10.62
CA THR A 36 4.01 -13.55 10.35
C THR A 36 3.14 -14.81 10.40
N PHE A 37 3.18 -15.61 9.34
CA PHE A 37 2.36 -16.83 9.20
C PHE A 37 3.18 -18.12 9.30
N GLY A 38 4.50 -17.98 9.46
CA GLY A 38 5.43 -19.10 9.60
C GLY A 38 5.94 -19.63 8.25
N THR A 39 6.39 -20.88 8.28
CA THR A 39 6.99 -21.60 7.15
C THR A 39 6.37 -22.98 7.01
N ASP A 40 6.36 -23.52 5.79
CA ASP A 40 6.04 -24.92 5.49
C ASP A 40 7.25 -25.86 5.60
N GLY A 41 8.41 -25.32 6.01
CA GLY A 41 9.68 -26.05 6.10
C GLY A 41 10.51 -26.03 4.81
N SER A 42 10.05 -25.34 3.75
CA SER A 42 10.79 -25.19 2.48
C SER A 42 11.95 -24.19 2.55
N GLY A 43 12.13 -23.50 3.67
CA GLY A 43 13.04 -22.34 3.79
C GLY A 43 12.40 -21.03 3.32
N ILE A 44 11.09 -21.00 3.07
CA ILE A 44 10.32 -19.79 2.79
C ILE A 44 9.47 -19.43 4.01
N PHE A 45 9.52 -18.16 4.41
CA PHE A 45 8.61 -17.60 5.41
C PHE A 45 7.52 -16.77 4.72
N ALA A 46 6.32 -16.81 5.30
CA ALA A 46 5.17 -16.10 4.79
C ALA A 46 4.76 -14.95 5.71
N TYR A 47 4.54 -13.81 5.07
CA TYR A 47 4.18 -12.56 5.72
C TYR A 47 2.95 -11.92 5.08
N SER A 48 2.47 -10.85 5.70
CA SER A 48 1.53 -9.90 5.10
C SER A 48 1.70 -8.56 5.80
N ILE A 49 1.44 -7.47 5.09
CA ILE A 49 1.51 -6.11 5.60
C ILE A 49 0.09 -5.57 5.82
N ALA A 50 -0.17 -4.94 6.96
CA ALA A 50 -1.37 -4.13 7.12
C ALA A 50 -1.23 -2.83 6.33
N THR A 51 -2.34 -2.32 5.81
CA THR A 51 -2.35 -1.14 4.93
C THR A 51 -3.48 -0.22 5.33
N THR A 52 -3.25 1.08 5.25
CA THR A 52 -4.33 2.09 5.30
C THR A 52 -4.35 2.84 3.98
N ALA A 53 -5.38 2.60 3.17
CA ALA A 53 -5.60 3.37 1.94
C ALA A 53 -6.35 4.67 2.26
N CYS A 54 -6.22 5.64 1.37
CA CYS A 54 -6.83 6.96 1.42
C CYS A 54 -7.40 7.29 0.05
N ASN A 55 -8.58 7.89 0.02
CA ASN A 55 -9.04 8.61 -1.16
C ASN A 55 -8.48 10.05 -1.15
N ALA A 56 -7.40 10.26 -1.90
CA ALA A 56 -6.73 11.56 -2.05
C ALA A 56 -7.28 12.40 -3.23
N GLY A 57 -8.43 11.98 -3.78
CA GLY A 57 -9.11 12.61 -4.90
C GLY A 57 -10.29 13.47 -4.49
N ASP A 58 -11.04 14.00 -5.45
CA ASP A 58 -12.27 14.78 -5.23
C ASP A 58 -13.57 14.03 -5.62
N GLU A 59 -13.46 12.77 -6.02
CA GLU A 59 -14.57 11.86 -6.29
C GLU A 59 -14.43 10.55 -5.51
N VAL A 60 -15.52 9.81 -5.32
CA VAL A 60 -15.54 8.53 -4.58
C VAL A 60 -14.83 7.42 -5.36
N ILE A 61 -14.15 6.51 -4.66
CA ILE A 61 -13.52 5.32 -5.28
C ILE A 61 -14.46 4.11 -5.11
N SER A 62 -14.61 3.31 -6.16
CA SER A 62 -15.32 2.03 -6.13
C SER A 62 -14.56 0.98 -5.31
N TRP A 63 -15.28 0.32 -4.39
CA TRP A 63 -14.76 -0.69 -3.47
C TRP A 63 -15.70 -1.91 -3.39
N ILE A 64 -16.36 -2.23 -4.51
CA ILE A 64 -17.47 -3.17 -4.60
C ILE A 64 -16.96 -4.61 -4.58
N GLY A 65 -16.93 -5.20 -3.39
CA GLY A 65 -16.53 -6.59 -3.19
C GLY A 65 -17.36 -7.58 -4.00
N GLY A 66 -16.72 -8.63 -4.52
CA GLY A 66 -17.41 -9.67 -5.31
C GLY A 66 -17.68 -9.28 -6.77
N THR A 67 -17.08 -8.19 -7.25
CA THR A 67 -17.11 -7.74 -8.66
C THR A 67 -15.67 -7.44 -9.13
N ALA A 68 -15.47 -6.89 -10.34
CA ALA A 68 -14.16 -6.35 -10.73
C ALA A 68 -13.97 -4.87 -10.30
N GLU A 69 -14.98 -4.24 -9.71
CA GLU A 69 -14.99 -2.81 -9.35
C GLU A 69 -14.46 -2.59 -7.92
N HIS A 70 -13.25 -3.06 -7.65
CA HIS A 70 -12.56 -2.84 -6.38
C HIS A 70 -11.03 -2.85 -6.58
N PRO A 71 -10.27 -2.21 -5.70
CA PRO A 71 -8.81 -2.21 -5.82
C PRO A 71 -8.21 -3.57 -5.45
N VAL A 72 -7.11 -3.88 -6.11
CA VAL A 72 -6.23 -5.00 -5.73
C VAL A 72 -4.96 -4.48 -5.07
N ILE A 73 -4.46 -5.21 -4.08
CA ILE A 73 -3.38 -4.76 -3.21
C ILE A 73 -2.20 -5.71 -3.32
N ALA A 74 -1.13 -5.22 -3.91
CA ALA A 74 0.15 -5.92 -4.01
C ALA A 74 1.07 -5.58 -2.84
N GLN A 75 1.88 -6.54 -2.41
CA GLN A 75 2.87 -6.34 -1.37
C GLN A 75 4.25 -6.84 -1.81
N HIS A 76 5.27 -6.12 -1.35
CA HIS A 76 6.66 -6.36 -1.69
C HIS A 76 7.56 -6.18 -0.48
N LEU A 77 8.66 -6.94 -0.45
CA LEU A 77 9.76 -6.74 0.50
C LEU A 77 11.06 -6.60 -0.27
N TYR A 78 11.85 -5.63 0.15
CA TYR A 78 13.14 -5.31 -0.43
C TYR A 78 14.24 -5.34 0.62
N ARG A 79 15.44 -5.67 0.16
CA ARG A 79 16.69 -5.58 0.93
C ARG A 79 17.66 -4.66 0.20
N TYR A 80 18.20 -3.68 0.90
CA TYR A 80 19.39 -2.94 0.49
C TYR A 80 20.60 -3.40 1.31
N ARG A 81 21.63 -3.91 0.62
CA ARG A 81 22.89 -4.33 1.25
C ARG A 81 24.00 -4.31 0.20
N ALA A 82 25.20 -3.88 0.61
CA ALA A 82 26.39 -3.87 -0.23
C ALA A 82 26.13 -3.20 -1.61
N ASP A 83 25.52 -2.02 -1.58
CA ASP A 83 25.17 -1.20 -2.75
C ASP A 83 24.25 -1.88 -3.76
N ARG A 84 23.45 -2.86 -3.30
CA ARG A 84 22.46 -3.56 -4.11
C ARG A 84 21.08 -3.47 -3.47
N PHE A 85 20.11 -3.02 -4.25
CA PHE A 85 18.68 -3.04 -3.92
C PHE A 85 18.03 -4.25 -4.58
N GLU A 86 17.46 -5.14 -3.79
CA GLU A 86 16.89 -6.42 -4.24
C GLU A 86 15.45 -6.56 -3.77
N GLN A 87 14.56 -6.97 -4.66
CA GLN A 87 13.26 -7.50 -4.25
C GLN A 87 13.47 -8.93 -3.74
N ILE A 88 13.22 -9.15 -2.46
CA ILE A 88 13.39 -10.44 -1.78
C ILE A 88 12.05 -11.12 -1.48
N GLY A 89 10.94 -10.37 -1.60
CA GLY A 89 9.62 -10.92 -1.37
C GLY A 89 8.55 -10.34 -2.27
N LEU A 90 7.61 -11.20 -2.64
CA LEU A 90 6.47 -10.87 -3.49
C LEU A 90 5.23 -11.62 -3.01
N SER A 91 4.09 -10.92 -2.89
CA SER A 91 2.78 -11.55 -2.63
C SER A 91 1.94 -11.67 -3.90
N TRP A 92 0.94 -12.54 -3.88
CA TRP A 92 -0.25 -12.39 -4.74
C TRP A 92 -1.00 -11.10 -4.38
N VAL A 93 -1.97 -10.68 -5.20
CA VAL A 93 -2.73 -9.46 -4.89
C VAL A 93 -3.94 -9.77 -4.00
N LYS A 94 -4.21 -8.95 -2.99
CA LYS A 94 -5.45 -9.03 -2.20
C LYS A 94 -6.56 -8.27 -2.89
N HIS A 95 -7.72 -8.88 -3.02
CA HIS A 95 -8.93 -8.26 -3.54
C HIS A 95 -9.64 -7.43 -2.47
N GLY A 96 -9.97 -6.17 -2.80
CA GLY A 96 -10.90 -5.29 -2.07
C GLY A 96 -12.24 -5.96 -1.74
N VAL A 97 -12.86 -5.52 -0.65
CA VAL A 97 -14.11 -6.13 -0.16
C VAL A 97 -15.13 -5.08 0.24
N SER A 98 -14.68 -4.13 1.04
CA SER A 98 -15.49 -3.09 1.64
C SER A 98 -14.59 -1.94 2.09
N ALA A 99 -15.06 -0.72 2.00
CA ALA A 99 -14.42 0.46 2.56
C ALA A 99 -15.06 0.83 3.91
N LEU A 100 -14.24 1.15 4.91
CA LEU A 100 -14.71 1.52 6.25
C LEU A 100 -15.02 3.01 6.45
N ASP A 101 -14.60 3.88 5.53
CA ASP A 101 -14.78 5.33 5.60
C ASP A 101 -14.34 5.95 6.94
N LEU A 102 -13.09 5.71 7.33
CA LEU A 102 -12.53 6.22 8.57
C LEU A 102 -11.80 7.55 8.38
N PHE A 103 -11.75 8.36 9.44
CA PHE A 103 -10.93 9.57 9.44
C PHE A 103 -9.48 9.24 9.82
N ALA A 104 -8.53 9.73 9.02
CA ALA A 104 -7.14 9.84 9.41
C ALA A 104 -6.58 11.20 8.95
N ALA A 105 -5.87 11.90 9.84
CA ALA A 105 -5.35 13.23 9.54
C ALA A 105 -4.44 13.28 8.30
N ALA A 106 -3.72 12.17 8.02
CA ALA A 106 -2.86 12.03 6.83
C ALA A 106 -3.65 12.00 5.50
N CYS A 107 -4.95 11.72 5.53
CA CYS A 107 -5.82 11.64 4.36
C CYS A 107 -6.71 12.89 4.16
N GLY A 108 -6.71 13.81 5.13
CA GLY A 108 -7.55 15.01 5.10
C GLY A 108 -8.91 14.82 5.79
N THR A 109 -9.89 15.67 5.44
CA THR A 109 -11.23 15.61 6.02
C THR A 109 -12.05 14.53 5.34
N CYS A 110 -12.43 13.50 6.09
CA CYS A 110 -13.27 12.41 5.59
C CYS A 110 -14.71 12.88 5.35
N SER A 111 -15.16 12.69 4.11
CA SER A 111 -16.55 12.82 3.67
C SER A 111 -17.11 11.42 3.40
N PRO A 112 -17.62 10.73 4.44
CA PRO A 112 -18.02 9.34 4.32
C PRO A 112 -19.23 9.19 3.37
N THR A 113 -19.25 8.10 2.62
CA THR A 113 -20.34 7.78 1.67
C THR A 113 -21.55 7.19 2.39
N GLY A 114 -21.31 6.51 3.53
CA GLY A 114 -22.33 5.73 4.23
C GLY A 114 -22.61 4.37 3.58
N ASP A 115 -21.84 3.99 2.56
CA ASP A 115 -21.94 2.73 1.83
C ASP A 115 -20.56 2.08 1.74
N ILE A 116 -20.44 0.86 2.26
CA ILE A 116 -19.18 0.11 2.28
C ILE A 116 -18.67 -0.25 0.87
N ALA A 117 -19.50 -0.09 -0.16
CA ALA A 117 -19.14 -0.32 -1.54
C ALA A 117 -18.27 0.81 -2.13
N TYR A 118 -18.05 1.91 -1.41
CA TYR A 118 -17.29 3.06 -1.89
C TYR A 118 -16.41 3.66 -0.80
N LEU A 119 -15.23 4.16 -1.18
CA LEU A 119 -14.37 4.95 -0.29
C LEU A 119 -14.59 6.45 -0.55
N GLY A 120 -15.07 7.14 0.47
CA GLY A 120 -15.39 8.56 0.44
C GLY A 120 -14.15 9.45 0.35
N VAL A 121 -14.34 10.66 -0.18
CA VAL A 121 -13.27 11.66 -0.35
C VAL A 121 -12.64 12.00 1.00
N GLY A 122 -11.31 11.92 1.07
CA GLY A 122 -10.55 12.17 2.30
C GLY A 122 -10.75 11.13 3.41
N CYS A 123 -11.41 10.02 3.11
CA CYS A 123 -11.59 8.90 4.04
C CYS A 123 -10.54 7.81 3.81
N THR A 124 -10.33 6.99 4.84
CA THR A 124 -9.41 5.86 4.80
C THR A 124 -10.10 4.52 4.95
N ASP A 125 -9.46 3.50 4.37
CA ASP A 125 -9.81 2.10 4.53
C ASP A 125 -8.61 1.29 5.06
N PRO A 126 -8.59 0.95 6.37
CA PRO A 126 -7.55 0.10 6.92
C PRO A 126 -7.87 -1.40 6.75
N TYR A 127 -6.90 -2.15 6.25
CA TYR A 127 -6.86 -3.61 6.31
C TYR A 127 -5.77 -4.10 7.25
N SER A 128 -6.11 -5.04 8.12
CA SER A 128 -5.13 -5.75 8.96
C SER A 128 -4.23 -6.65 8.13
N ALA A 129 -3.06 -7.00 8.66
CA ALA A 129 -2.16 -7.96 8.02
C ALA A 129 -2.83 -9.32 7.81
N THR A 130 -3.67 -9.77 8.75
CA THR A 130 -4.47 -11.00 8.60
C THR A 130 -5.46 -10.91 7.45
N ALA A 131 -6.16 -9.78 7.30
CA ALA A 131 -7.09 -9.58 6.18
C ALA A 131 -6.35 -9.55 4.84
N ASN A 132 -5.22 -8.86 4.78
CA ASN A 132 -4.38 -8.79 3.58
C ASN A 132 -3.70 -10.13 3.25
N GLY A 133 -3.42 -10.96 4.25
CA GLY A 133 -2.79 -12.27 4.11
C GLY A 133 -3.78 -13.43 3.99
N LEU A 134 -5.08 -13.15 3.84
CA LEU A 134 -6.12 -14.17 3.75
C LEU A 134 -6.09 -14.83 2.37
N GLN A 135 -5.55 -16.04 2.30
CA GLN A 135 -5.25 -16.73 1.05
C GLN A 135 -6.46 -16.96 0.13
N THR A 136 -7.67 -17.06 0.68
CA THR A 136 -8.92 -17.19 -0.10
C THR A 136 -9.32 -15.89 -0.82
N ARG A 137 -8.68 -14.76 -0.49
CA ARG A 137 -8.87 -13.45 -1.14
C ARG A 137 -7.64 -12.99 -1.93
N LEU A 138 -6.63 -13.85 -2.06
CA LEU A 138 -5.42 -13.57 -2.82
C LEU A 138 -5.57 -14.13 -4.24
N GLY A 139 -5.47 -13.25 -5.23
CA GLY A 139 -5.57 -13.55 -6.66
C GLY A 139 -4.21 -13.45 -7.38
N PRO A 140 -4.05 -14.16 -8.51
CA PRO A 140 -2.78 -14.16 -9.24
C PRO A 140 -2.46 -12.77 -9.76
N ARG A 141 -1.21 -12.31 -9.61
CA ARG A 141 -0.80 -10.99 -10.13
C ARG A 141 -0.85 -10.92 -11.66
N SER A 142 -0.65 -12.05 -12.33
CA SER A 142 -0.49 -12.14 -13.78
C SER A 142 -1.74 -11.79 -14.59
N VAL A 143 -2.90 -11.67 -13.94
CA VAL A 143 -4.17 -11.33 -14.60
C VAL A 143 -4.59 -9.88 -14.40
N VAL A 144 -3.80 -9.09 -13.67
CA VAL A 144 -4.06 -7.67 -13.42
C VAL A 144 -3.28 -6.85 -14.43
N ASP A 145 -3.95 -6.01 -15.21
CA ASP A 145 -3.31 -4.94 -15.95
C ASP A 145 -2.97 -3.82 -14.95
N VAL A 146 -1.70 -3.69 -14.58
CA VAL A 146 -1.25 -2.72 -13.58
C VAL A 146 -1.47 -1.26 -14.04
N ARG A 147 -1.59 -1.01 -15.34
CA ARG A 147 -1.78 0.36 -15.87
C ARG A 147 -3.24 0.77 -15.93
N THR A 148 -4.16 -0.15 -16.21
CA THR A 148 -5.59 0.17 -16.27
C THR A 148 -6.34 -0.23 -15.01
N GLY A 149 -5.75 -1.08 -14.16
CA GLY A 149 -6.41 -1.69 -13.01
C GLY A 149 -7.42 -2.77 -13.37
N ASP A 150 -7.54 -3.15 -14.65
CA ASP A 150 -8.47 -4.19 -15.08
C ASP A 150 -7.99 -5.58 -14.68
N PHE A 151 -8.92 -6.42 -14.23
CA PHE A 151 -8.69 -7.83 -13.98
C PHE A 151 -9.98 -8.64 -14.18
N PRO A 152 -9.90 -9.93 -14.53
CA PRO A 152 -11.07 -10.79 -14.65
C PRO A 152 -11.66 -11.10 -13.28
N PHE A 153 -12.99 -11.07 -13.18
CA PHE A 153 -13.73 -11.52 -12.00
C PHE A 153 -14.95 -12.37 -12.41
N PRO A 154 -15.30 -13.45 -11.69
CA PRO A 154 -14.64 -14.00 -10.52
C PRO A 154 -13.24 -14.56 -10.82
N ILE A 155 -12.34 -14.43 -9.85
CA ILE A 155 -11.00 -15.01 -9.97
C ILE A 155 -11.05 -16.54 -9.87
N GLY A 156 -10.37 -17.22 -10.79
CA GLY A 156 -10.06 -18.64 -10.63
C GLY A 156 -9.01 -18.79 -9.55
N ILE A 157 -9.37 -19.39 -8.42
CA ILE A 157 -8.48 -19.60 -7.28
C ILE A 157 -7.92 -21.04 -7.38
N PRO A 158 -6.65 -21.25 -7.76
CA PRO A 158 -6.08 -22.61 -7.82
C PRO A 158 -5.92 -23.21 -6.41
N ASP A 159 -5.41 -24.43 -6.30
CA ASP A 159 -4.97 -24.94 -4.99
C ASP A 159 -3.72 -24.18 -4.51
N TYR A 160 -3.47 -24.21 -3.20
CA TYR A 160 -2.36 -23.48 -2.59
C TYR A 160 -1.90 -24.15 -1.29
N ASP A 161 -0.63 -23.94 -0.95
CA ASP A 161 -0.07 -24.37 0.34
C ASP A 161 -0.76 -23.63 1.51
N PRO A 162 -1.23 -24.32 2.56
CA PRO A 162 -2.02 -23.70 3.64
C PRO A 162 -1.25 -22.70 4.51
N ILE A 163 0.08 -22.70 4.48
CA ILE A 163 0.93 -21.83 5.30
C ILE A 163 1.49 -20.69 4.44
N ILE A 164 2.20 -21.00 3.36
CA ILE A 164 2.94 -19.99 2.62
C ILE A 164 2.23 -19.53 1.34
N GLY A 165 1.30 -20.33 0.81
CA GLY A 165 0.73 -20.09 -0.51
C GLY A 165 0.17 -18.68 -0.66
N ARG A 166 0.52 -17.98 -1.76
CA ARG A 166 0.00 -16.65 -2.14
C ARG A 166 0.38 -15.46 -1.25
N ARG A 167 0.71 -15.69 0.01
CA ARG A 167 1.17 -14.67 0.94
C ARG A 167 2.48 -14.04 0.46
N LEU A 168 2.94 -12.99 1.15
CA LEU A 168 4.24 -12.40 0.88
C LEU A 168 5.34 -13.41 1.27
N GLN A 169 5.91 -14.07 0.27
CA GLN A 169 6.91 -15.13 0.45
C GLN A 169 8.32 -14.55 0.41
N VAL A 170 9.17 -14.97 1.35
CA VAL A 170 10.57 -14.55 1.43
C VAL A 170 11.45 -15.74 1.80
N HIS A 171 12.60 -15.90 1.15
CA HIS A 171 13.56 -16.93 1.53
C HIS A 171 14.22 -16.57 2.88
N VAL A 172 14.38 -17.56 3.76
CA VAL A 172 15.01 -17.38 5.08
C VAL A 172 16.43 -16.83 4.96
N GLU A 173 17.18 -17.28 3.95
CA GLU A 173 18.54 -16.81 3.69
C GLU A 173 18.61 -15.31 3.38
N ASP A 174 17.50 -14.71 2.93
CA ASP A 174 17.45 -13.28 2.63
C ASP A 174 17.18 -12.38 3.83
N ILE A 175 16.69 -12.96 4.93
CA ILE A 175 16.21 -12.24 6.11
C ILE A 175 16.92 -12.63 7.40
N ASP A 176 17.66 -13.75 7.39
CA ASP A 176 18.49 -14.18 8.51
C ASP A 176 19.52 -13.06 8.84
N PRO A 177 19.46 -12.48 10.06
CA PRO A 177 20.35 -11.41 10.47
C PRO A 177 21.84 -11.79 10.45
N LEU A 178 22.17 -13.07 10.69
CA LEU A 178 23.56 -13.57 10.66
C LEU A 178 24.10 -13.62 9.23
N LEU A 179 23.26 -13.93 8.25
CA LEU A 179 23.62 -13.94 6.84
C LEU A 179 23.60 -12.55 6.21
N ASN A 180 22.86 -11.62 6.81
CA ASN A 180 22.58 -10.28 6.28
C ASN A 180 22.99 -9.13 7.22
N PRO A 181 24.24 -9.11 7.75
CA PRO A 181 24.70 -8.02 8.60
C PRO A 181 24.66 -6.68 7.86
N GLY A 182 24.09 -5.68 8.52
CA GLY A 182 23.95 -4.31 7.98
C GLY A 182 22.87 -4.17 6.90
N ALA A 183 22.06 -5.19 6.65
CA ALA A 183 20.97 -5.09 5.71
C ALA A 183 19.90 -4.08 6.15
N ILE A 184 19.36 -3.40 5.17
CA ILE A 184 18.23 -2.49 5.29
C ILE A 184 17.04 -3.19 4.65
N TYR A 185 15.95 -3.36 5.39
CA TYR A 185 14.71 -3.93 4.86
C TYR A 185 13.63 -2.87 4.71
N ILE A 186 12.88 -2.96 3.62
CA ILE A 186 11.81 -2.04 3.24
C ILE A 186 10.60 -2.86 2.82
N ALA A 187 9.46 -2.58 3.43
CA ALA A 187 8.16 -3.15 3.09
C ALA A 187 7.35 -2.14 2.28
N GLU A 188 6.65 -2.60 1.25
CA GLU A 188 5.86 -1.76 0.35
C GLU A 188 4.48 -2.37 0.12
N ALA A 189 3.48 -1.50 0.01
CA ALA A 189 2.19 -1.86 -0.54
C ALA A 189 1.87 -0.98 -1.75
N HIS A 190 1.18 -1.58 -2.72
CA HIS A 190 0.74 -0.94 -3.96
C HIS A 190 -0.74 -1.24 -4.18
N TYR A 191 -1.55 -0.20 -4.18
CA TYR A 191 -2.97 -0.30 -4.55
C TYR A 191 -3.12 -0.06 -6.04
N ILE A 192 -3.93 -0.87 -6.70
CA ILE A 192 -4.24 -0.72 -8.12
C ILE A 192 -5.76 -0.68 -8.21
N SER A 193 -6.33 0.43 -8.70
CA SER A 193 -7.77 0.60 -8.92
C SER A 193 -8.04 1.10 -10.33
N ALA A 194 -9.12 0.63 -10.95
CA ALA A 194 -9.44 0.96 -12.33
C ALA A 194 -9.92 2.41 -12.49
N ASP A 195 -10.71 2.91 -11.55
CA ASP A 195 -11.22 4.28 -11.53
C ASP A 195 -10.12 5.32 -11.24
N ASP A 196 -9.21 5.02 -10.31
CA ASP A 196 -7.94 5.74 -10.07
C ASP A 196 -7.08 5.84 -11.35
N ALA A 197 -6.90 4.71 -12.05
CA ALA A 197 -6.16 4.67 -13.30
C ALA A 197 -6.85 5.45 -14.43
N LEU A 198 -8.18 5.34 -14.54
CA LEU A 198 -8.98 6.10 -15.51
C LEU A 198 -8.93 7.61 -15.26
N ALA A 199 -8.84 8.03 -14.00
CA ALA A 199 -8.66 9.43 -13.61
C ALA A 199 -7.22 9.94 -13.86
N GLY A 200 -6.27 9.04 -14.11
CA GLY A 200 -4.87 9.37 -14.34
C GLY A 200 -4.05 9.56 -13.07
N ASN A 201 -4.54 9.04 -11.93
CA ASN A 201 -3.92 9.24 -10.61
C ASN A 201 -3.04 8.05 -10.17
N SER A 202 -2.93 6.98 -10.97
CA SER A 202 -2.27 5.71 -10.60
C SER A 202 -0.74 5.72 -10.40
N LEU A 203 -0.11 6.87 -10.18
CA LEU A 203 1.35 7.01 -10.01
C LEU A 203 1.77 7.39 -8.58
N ASN A 204 0.82 7.53 -7.65
CA ASN A 204 1.04 7.85 -6.22
C ASN A 204 0.50 6.75 -5.28
N ASN A 205 0.10 5.61 -5.82
CA ASN A 205 -0.62 4.54 -5.12
C ASN A 205 0.31 3.50 -4.45
N GLN A 206 1.60 3.84 -4.31
CA GLN A 206 2.63 3.04 -3.66
C GLN A 206 3.17 3.76 -2.45
N SER A 207 3.45 3.03 -1.37
CA SER A 207 4.12 3.59 -0.21
C SER A 207 4.95 2.53 0.47
N HIS A 208 6.02 2.97 1.12
CA HIS A 208 6.96 2.07 1.75
C HIS A 208 7.28 2.48 3.19
N ARG A 209 7.71 1.51 3.97
CA ARG A 209 8.10 1.69 5.38
C ARG A 209 9.28 0.80 5.71
N ARG A 210 10.11 1.26 6.65
CA ARG A 210 11.22 0.47 7.15
C ARG A 210 10.73 -0.79 7.84
N ALA A 211 11.44 -1.88 7.58
CA ALA A 211 11.17 -3.20 8.13
C ALA A 211 12.39 -3.76 8.85
N MET A 212 12.15 -4.65 9.80
CA MET A 212 13.15 -5.48 10.45
C MET A 212 12.61 -6.89 10.69
N PHE A 213 13.51 -7.86 10.75
CA PHE A 213 13.21 -9.23 11.15
C PHE A 213 13.84 -9.48 12.51
N ALA A 214 13.06 -10.07 13.41
CA ALA A 214 13.58 -10.50 14.70
C ALA A 214 14.55 -11.68 14.53
N ASP A 215 15.54 -11.74 15.43
CA ASP A 215 16.39 -12.93 15.62
C ASP A 215 15.64 -13.93 16.51
N ASP A 216 14.53 -14.46 15.97
CA ASP A 216 13.70 -15.47 16.60
C ASP A 216 13.38 -16.60 15.59
N PRO A 217 12.89 -17.77 16.04
CA PRO A 217 12.62 -18.90 15.14
C PRO A 217 11.56 -18.61 14.06
N ASP A 218 10.72 -17.60 14.27
CA ASP A 218 9.64 -17.22 13.36
C ASP A 218 10.08 -16.13 12.37
N HIS A 219 11.29 -15.59 12.54
CA HIS A 219 11.79 -14.39 11.90
C HIS A 219 10.72 -13.30 11.85
N THR A 220 10.22 -12.90 13.01
CA THR A 220 9.08 -11.99 13.12
C THR A 220 9.32 -10.66 12.38
N LEU A 221 8.49 -10.37 11.38
CA LEU A 221 8.55 -9.11 10.63
C LEU A 221 7.89 -7.98 11.41
N THR A 222 8.63 -6.89 11.63
CA THR A 222 8.12 -5.66 12.25
C THR A 222 8.37 -4.45 11.36
N LEU A 223 7.38 -3.56 11.27
CA LEU A 223 7.51 -2.27 10.57
C LEU A 223 7.76 -1.15 11.57
N PHE A 224 8.62 -0.20 11.21
CA PHE A 224 9.01 0.89 12.11
C PHE A 224 9.30 2.18 11.34
N GLY A 225 9.54 3.27 12.08
CA GLY A 225 9.80 4.59 11.49
C GLY A 225 8.56 5.19 10.81
N PRO A 226 8.69 6.37 10.18
CA PRO A 226 7.62 6.94 9.37
C PRO A 226 7.38 6.12 8.10
N VAL A 227 6.17 6.24 7.55
CA VAL A 227 5.85 5.78 6.20
C VAL A 227 6.27 6.87 5.19
N SER A 228 6.84 6.45 4.07
CA SER A 228 7.04 7.30 2.89
C SER A 228 5.79 7.14 2.01
N ILE A 229 4.91 8.15 2.07
CA ILE A 229 3.60 8.15 1.41
C ILE A 229 3.77 8.51 -0.06
N ALA A 230 3.03 7.83 -0.93
CA ALA A 230 3.04 8.06 -2.39
C ALA A 230 4.43 7.90 -3.06
N GLU A 231 5.34 7.18 -2.41
CA GLU A 231 6.69 6.94 -2.89
C GLU A 231 6.97 5.43 -3.00
N PRO A 232 7.35 4.93 -4.19
CA PRO A 232 7.76 3.54 -4.35
C PRO A 232 9.09 3.28 -3.61
N ALA A 233 9.28 2.07 -3.11
CA ALA A 233 10.45 1.66 -2.31
C ALA A 233 11.78 1.82 -3.04
N ILE A 234 11.78 1.88 -4.37
CA ILE A 234 13.00 2.16 -5.16
C ILE A 234 13.53 3.59 -4.96
N GLN A 235 12.75 4.48 -4.35
CA GLN A 235 13.15 5.85 -3.98
C GLN A 235 13.67 5.95 -2.53
N ALA A 236 13.74 4.83 -1.80
CA ALA A 236 14.12 4.76 -0.38
C ALA A 236 15.63 4.92 -0.10
#